data_AF-A0A3C0N7X1-F1
#
_entry.id   AF-A0A3C0N7X1-F1
#
_cell.length_a   1.000
_cell.length_b   1.000
_cell.length_c   1.000
_cell.angle_alpha   90.00
_cell.angle_beta   90.00
_cell.angle_gamma   90.00
#
_symmetry.space_group_name_H-M   'P 1'
#
loop_
_entity.id
_entity.type
_entity.pdbx_description
1 polymer ?
#
loop_
_entity_poly.entity_id
_entity_poly.type
_entity_poly.pdbx_seq_one_letter_code
_entity_poly.pdbx_strand_id
1 'polypeptide(L)' 'MEKLGTHDQIPQLLAYFEEGEEFYLVEELIIGHPLSEEMPLVISLPEANVIAILRDVLPVLGFVHSQGVIHRDIKP' A
#
# COMPACT_ATOMS: atom_id res chain seq x y z
N MET A 1 9.59 6.23 -1.57
CA MET A 1 9.53 5.74 -0.19
C MET A 1 10.28 6.66 0.77
N GLU A 2 11.55 7.01 0.55
CA GLU A 2 12.31 7.89 1.48
C GLU A 2 11.63 9.23 1.83
N LYS A 3 10.92 9.83 0.86
CA LYS A 3 10.22 11.12 1.08
C LYS A 3 8.98 11.02 1.99
N LEU A 4 8.43 9.82 2.20
CA LEU A 4 7.22 9.60 3.00
C LEU A 4 7.52 9.43 4.49
N GLY A 5 8.77 9.20 4.89
CA GLY A 5 9.10 8.89 6.28
C GLY A 5 8.43 7.60 6.78
N THR A 6 8.16 7.50 8.07
CA THR A 6 7.48 6.37 8.71
C THR A 6 5.99 6.61 8.87
N HIS A 7 5.18 5.60 8.54
CA HIS A 7 3.72 5.61 8.71
C HIS A 7 3.23 4.18 8.97
N ASP A 8 2.39 3.96 9.98
CA ASP A 8 2.02 2.62 10.47
C ASP A 8 1.29 1.73 9.43
N GLN A 9 0.71 2.35 8.40
CA GLN A 9 0.02 1.66 7.30
C GLN A 9 0.74 1.75 5.94
N ILE A 10 2.00 2.17 5.91
CA ILE A 10 2.84 2.16 4.70
C ILE A 10 4.06 1.28 4.99
N PRO A 11 4.25 0.17 4.27
CA PRO A 11 5.41 -0.70 4.47
C PRO A 11 6.72 0.07 4.37
N GLN A 12 7.64 -0.21 5.28
CA GLN A 12 8.93 0.47 5.29
C GLN A 12 9.90 -0.13 4.26
N LEU A 13 10.60 0.74 3.54
CA LEU A 13 11.78 0.35 2.77
C LEU A 13 12.97 0.24 3.73
N LEU A 14 13.49 -0.98 3.90
CA LEU A 14 14.57 -1.30 4.83
C LEU A 14 15.94 -1.11 4.21
N ALA A 15 16.10 -1.51 2.94
CA ALA A 15 17.32 -1.32 2.18
C ALA A 15 17.04 -1.36 0.67
N TYR A 16 17.96 -0.81 -0.11
CA TYR A 16 18.03 -1.04 -1.55
C TYR A 16 19.49 -1.26 -1.94
N PHE A 17 19.72 -2.06 -2.97
CA PHE A 17 21.06 -2.31 -3.49
C PHE A 17 21.00 -2.73 -4.96
N GLU A 18 22.15 -2.66 -5.62
CA GLU A 18 22.33 -3.09 -7.00
C GLU A 18 23.35 -4.22 -7.06
N GLU A 19 23.02 -5.28 -7.78
CA GLU A 19 23.92 -6.40 -8.02
C GLU A 19 23.68 -6.95 -9.42
N GLY A 20 24.75 -7.05 -10.23
CA GLY A 20 24.65 -7.67 -11.57
C GLY A 20 23.69 -6.97 -12.54
N GLU A 21 23.65 -5.62 -12.54
CA GLU A 21 22.72 -4.79 -13.32
C GLU A 21 21.24 -4.87 -12.89
N GLU A 22 20.95 -5.61 -11.83
CA GLU A 22 19.62 -5.71 -11.24
C GLU A 22 19.50 -4.81 -10.00
N PHE A 23 18.30 -4.26 -9.78
CA PHE A 23 17.98 -3.41 -8.65
C PHE A 23 17.07 -4.13 -7.67
N TYR A 24 17.45 -4.16 -6.40
CA TYR A 24 16.77 -4.89 -5.33
C TYR A 24 16.21 -3.94 -4.28
N LEU A 25 14.98 -4.21 -3.86
CA LEU A 25 14.31 -3.54 -2.75
C LEU A 25 14.08 -4.55 -1.62
N VAL A 26 14.47 -4.20 -0.41
CA VAL A 26 14.19 -4.97 0.81
C VAL A 26 13.18 -4.18 1.61
N GLU A 27 11.98 -4.74 1.78
CA GLU A 27 10.85 -4.07 2.43
C GLU A 27 10.37 -4.88 3.65
N GLU A 28 9.58 -4.23 4.50
CA GLU A 28 8.91 -4.87 5.62
C GLU A 28 7.99 -6.02 5.16
N LEU A 29 8.08 -7.16 5.84
CA LEU A 29 7.20 -8.30 5.60
C LEU A 29 5.83 -8.05 6.24
N ILE A 30 4.81 -7.87 5.41
CA ILE A 30 3.42 -7.77 5.88
C ILE A 30 2.82 -9.17 5.99
N ILE A 31 2.50 -9.57 7.22
CA ILE A 31 1.85 -10.86 7.49
C ILE A 31 0.36 -10.76 7.16
N GLY A 32 -0.15 -11.69 6.34
CA GLY A 32 -1.54 -11.73 5.91
C GLY A 32 -1.64 -12.09 4.44
N HIS A 33 -2.72 -11.64 3.80
CA HIS A 33 -2.93 -11.78 2.37
C HIS A 33 -3.35 -10.42 1.76
N PRO A 34 -3.18 -10.23 0.44
CA PRO A 34 -3.61 -9.02 -0.26
C PRO A 34 -5.13 -8.85 -0.20
N LEU A 35 -5.59 -7.58 -0.24
CA LEU A 35 -7.02 -7.26 -0.28
C LEU A 35 -7.72 -7.87 -1.50
N SER A 36 -7.02 -8.06 -2.62
CA SER A 36 -7.53 -8.77 -3.81
C SER A 36 -8.02 -10.19 -3.53
N GLU A 37 -7.51 -10.88 -2.49
CA GLU A 37 -8.03 -12.20 -2.09
C GLU A 37 -9.36 -12.08 -1.33
N GLU A 38 -9.60 -10.97 -0.64
CA GLU A 38 -10.87 -10.67 0.04
C GLU A 38 -11.92 -10.08 -0.91
N MET A 39 -11.50 -9.66 -2.10
CA MET A 39 -12.35 -9.02 -3.11
C MET A 39 -12.51 -9.90 -4.35
N PRO A 40 -13.32 -10.98 -4.29
CA PRO A 40 -13.54 -11.83 -5.45
C PRO A 40 -14.20 -11.03 -6.58
N LEU A 41 -13.55 -11.01 -7.76
CA LEU A 41 -13.95 -10.25 -8.95
C LEU A 41 -15.40 -10.47 -9.42
N VAL A 42 -16.04 -11.55 -8.97
CA VAL A 42 -17.37 -11.97 -9.42
C VAL A 42 -18.48 -11.48 -8.49
N ILE A 43 -18.17 -11.04 -7.26
CA ILE A 43 -19.17 -10.68 -6.24
C ILE A 43 -18.95 -9.25 -5.78
N SER A 44 -19.98 -8.42 -5.91
CA SER A 44 -19.98 -7.08 -5.30
C SER A 44 -19.95 -7.19 -3.79
N LEU A 45 -19.00 -6.48 -3.16
CA LEU A 45 -18.96 -6.38 -1.71
C LEU A 45 -20.20 -5.64 -1.18
N PRO A 46 -20.68 -5.99 0.03
CA PRO A 46 -21.65 -5.19 0.75
C PRO A 46 -21.14 -3.74 0.94
N GLU A 47 -22.04 -2.77 0.83
CA GLU A 47 -21.71 -1.34 0.99
C GLU A 47 -20.94 -1.06 2.29
N ALA A 48 -21.35 -1.67 3.39
CA ALA A 48 -20.67 -1.52 4.68
C ALA A 48 -19.19 -1.94 4.63
N ASN A 49 -18.85 -3.00 3.90
CA ASN A 49 -17.48 -3.46 3.76
C ASN A 49 -16.67 -2.50 2.89
N VAL A 50 -17.26 -2.00 1.80
CA VAL A 50 -16.63 -0.98 0.94
C VAL A 50 -16.34 0.29 1.74
N ILE A 51 -17.29 0.76 2.55
CA ILE A 51 -17.10 1.92 3.43
C ILE A 51 -15.97 1.66 4.44
N ALA A 52 -15.87 0.46 5.01
CA ALA A 52 -14.79 0.10 5.92
C ALA A 52 -13.42 0.18 5.22
N ILE A 53 -13.27 -0.45 4.06
CA ILE A 53 -12.03 -0.39 3.25
C ILE A 53 -11.65 1.06 2.94
N LEU A 54 -12.61 1.88 2.51
CA LEU A 54 -12.35 3.28 2.20
C LEU A 54 -11.93 4.08 3.44
N ARG A 55 -12.50 3.80 4.61
CA ARG A 55 -12.09 4.46 5.87
C ARG A 55 -10.66 4.11 6.27
N ASP A 56 -10.19 2.93 5.92
CA ASP A 56 -8.82 2.51 6.21
C ASP A 56 -7.81 3.06 5.19
N VAL A 57 -8.18 3.13 3.90
CA VAL A 57 -7.27 3.53 2.80
C VAL A 57 -7.17 5.06 2.65
N LEU A 58 -8.28 5.80 2.75
CA LEU A 58 -8.30 7.24 2.46
C LEU A 58 -7.40 8.08 3.38
N PRO A 59 -7.28 7.80 4.70
CA PRO A 59 -6.34 8.53 5.56
C PRO A 59 -4.89 8.36 5.13
N VAL A 60 -4.49 7.14 4.74
CA VAL A 60 -3.14 6.84 4.24
C VAL A 60 -2.87 7.62 2.96
N LEU A 61 -3.82 7.67 2.04
CA LEU A 61 -3.69 8.50 0.83
C LEU A 61 -3.63 9.99 1.14
N GLY A 62 -4.41 10.46 2.14
CA GLY A 62 -4.33 11.84 2.63
C GLY A 62 -2.93 12.19 3.12
N PHE A 63 -2.30 11.28 3.88
CA PHE A 63 -0.91 11.42 4.29
C PHE A 63 0.05 11.46 3.10
N VAL A 64 -0.03 10.51 2.17
CA VAL A 64 0.82 10.46 0.97
C VAL A 64 0.73 11.77 0.17
N HIS A 65 -0.50 12.26 -0.05
CA HIS A 65 -0.75 13.50 -0.77
C HIS A 65 -0.23 14.74 -0.02
N SER A 66 -0.28 14.75 1.32
CA SER A 66 0.27 15.84 2.13
C SER A 66 1.80 15.99 2.00
N GLN A 67 2.50 14.91 1.64
CA GLN A 67 3.94 14.92 1.33
C GLN A 67 4.25 15.33 -0.12
N GLY A 68 3.22 15.72 -0.89
CA GLY A 68 3.34 16.08 -2.30
C GLY A 68 3.68 14.90 -3.20
N VAL A 69 3.33 13.69 -2.79
CA VAL A 69 3.54 12.44 -3.55
C VAL A 69 2.19 11.95 -4.08
N ILE A 70 2.18 11.34 -5.27
CA ILE A 70 0.99 10.69 -5.85
C ILE A 70 1.31 9.20 -5.95
N HIS A 71 0.44 8.32 -5.44
CA HIS A 71 0.68 6.87 -5.44
C HIS A 71 0.70 6.27 -6.86
N ARG A 72 -0.21 6.73 -7.74
CA ARG A 72 -0.36 6.33 -9.17
C ARG A 72 -0.81 4.90 -9.47
N ASP A 73 -0.62 3.94 -8.56
CA ASP A 73 -0.96 2.53 -8.82
C ASP A 73 -1.79 1.91 -7.67
N ILE A 74 -2.89 2.55 -7.29
CA ILE A 74 -3.77 2.06 -6.22
C ILE A 74 -4.66 0.94 -6.78
N LYS A 75 -4.57 -0.26 -6.17
CA LYS A 75 -5.38 -1.43 -6.51
C LYS A 75 -5.42 -2.42 -5.32
N PRO A 76 -6.48 -3.25 -5.20
CA PRO A 76 -6.51 -4.40 -4.31
C PRO A 76 -5.47 -5.47 -4.67
#